data_AF-A0A1X7DP51-F1
#
_entry.id   AF-A0A1X7DP51-F1
#
_cell.length_a   1.000
_cell.length_b   1.000
_cell.length_c   1.000
_cell.angle_alpha   90.00
_cell.angle_beta   90.00
_cell.angle_gamma   90.00
#
_symmetry.space_group_name_H-M   'P 1'
#
loop_
_entity.id
_entity.type
_entity.pdbx_description
1 polymer ?
#
loop_
_entity_poly.entity_id
_entity_poly.type
_entity_poly.pdbx_seq_one_letter_code
_entity_poly.pdbx_strand_id
1 'polypeptide(L)'
;MAESSAPSERYAQGMKTRRSVLGDAHVDRAQKNQTPFDQPFQELITEGAWGTVWSRPNWTKRERSMVTIALLAALGQYDEVAMHIRATANTGATRDDIREALLHVAIYAGVPAANHAFKVAKATYAEMDAVDSAGEQK
;
A
#
# COMPACT_ATOMS: atom_id res chain seq x y z
N MET A 1 32.37 13.24 7.76
CA MET A 1 31.23 13.11 8.68
C MET A 1 30.10 13.88 8.03
N ALA A 2 29.18 13.18 7.36
CA ALA A 2 28.12 13.85 6.61
C ALA A 2 27.10 14.40 7.60
N GLU A 3 26.83 15.71 7.49
CA GLU A 3 25.88 16.44 8.32
C GLU A 3 24.50 15.80 8.23
N SER A 4 23.92 15.46 9.38
CA SER A 4 22.50 15.15 9.48
C SER A 4 21.73 16.45 9.26
N SER A 5 21.44 16.76 8.00
CA SER A 5 20.47 17.80 7.66
C SER A 5 19.07 17.29 8.01
N ALA A 6 18.22 18.19 8.51
CA ALA A 6 16.83 17.86 8.81
C ALA A 6 16.14 17.24 7.57
N PRO A 7 15.18 16.31 7.76
CA PRO A 7 14.48 15.70 6.64
C PRO A 7 13.85 16.77 5.74
N SER A 8 13.91 16.55 4.42
CA SER A 8 13.31 17.48 3.46
C SER A 8 11.80 17.64 3.72
N GLU A 9 11.21 18.77 3.31
CA GLU A 9 9.75 18.96 3.39
C GLU A 9 9.01 17.85 2.65
N ARG A 10 9.58 17.36 1.53
CA ARG A 10 9.03 16.27 0.74
C ARG A 10 9.08 14.94 1.50
N TYR A 11 10.15 14.68 2.23
CA TYR A 11 10.24 13.52 3.11
C TYR A 11 9.20 13.59 4.22
N ALA A 12 9.05 14.74 4.88
CA ALA A 12 8.07 14.93 5.94
C ALA A 12 6.62 14.72 5.44
N GLN A 13 6.27 15.31 4.28
CA GLN A 13 5.00 15.06 3.61
C GLN A 13 4.83 13.58 3.23
N GLY A 14 5.89 12.95 2.73
CA GLY A 14 5.91 11.53 2.39
C GLY A 14 5.62 10.63 3.59
N MET A 15 6.24 10.89 4.74
CA MET A 15 5.98 10.15 5.97
C MET A 15 4.54 10.30 6.45
N LYS A 16 3.99 11.51 6.40
CA LYS A 16 2.58 11.77 6.75
C LYS A 16 1.64 10.98 5.84
N THR A 17 1.85 11.03 4.52
CA THR A 17 1.03 10.31 3.55
C THR A 17 1.16 8.80 3.72
N ARG A 18 2.39 8.28 3.82
CA ARG A 18 2.69 6.84 4.02
C ARG A 18 1.98 6.29 5.24
N ARG A 19 2.08 6.96 6.39
CA ARG A 19 1.39 6.57 7.64
C ARG A 19 -0.12 6.57 7.48
N SER A 20 -0.67 7.59 6.83
CA SER A 20 -2.10 7.71 6.61
C SER A 20 -2.68 6.71 5.58
N VAL A 21 -1.84 5.91 4.92
CA VAL A 21 -2.22 4.86 3.97
C VAL A 21 -1.91 3.48 4.53
N LEU A 22 -0.67 3.24 4.96
CA LEU A 22 -0.22 1.92 5.45
C LEU A 22 -0.48 1.70 6.95
N GLY A 23 -0.81 2.75 7.70
CA GLY A 23 -0.99 2.72 9.15
C GLY A 23 0.33 2.86 9.92
N ASP A 24 0.26 3.46 11.11
CA ASP A 24 1.45 3.75 11.93
C ASP A 24 2.22 2.49 12.30
N ALA A 25 1.53 1.43 12.76
CA ALA A 25 2.17 0.19 13.16
C ALA A 25 2.99 -0.47 12.02
N HIS A 26 2.53 -0.35 10.77
CA HIS A 26 3.28 -0.84 9.63
C HIS A 26 4.54 0.01 9.39
N VAL A 27 4.39 1.33 9.39
CA VAL A 27 5.49 2.27 9.13
C VAL A 27 6.54 2.20 10.23
N ASP A 28 6.13 2.11 11.50
CA ASP A 28 7.04 1.98 12.64
C ASP A 28 7.86 0.70 12.56
N ARG A 29 7.23 -0.43 12.19
CA ARG A 29 7.95 -1.69 11.97
C ARG A 29 8.96 -1.56 10.82
N ALA A 30 8.58 -0.91 9.71
CA ALA A 30 9.47 -0.69 8.58
C ALA A 30 10.68 0.19 8.97
N GLN A 31 10.45 1.28 9.71
CA GLN A 31 11.53 2.15 10.20
C GLN A 31 12.45 1.43 11.19
N LYS A 32 11.90 0.63 12.11
CA LYS A 32 12.70 -0.15 13.07
C LYS A 32 13.61 -1.17 12.40
N ASN A 33 13.16 -1.77 11.30
CA ASN A 33 13.91 -2.78 10.56
C ASN A 33 14.84 -2.19 9.49
N GLN A 34 14.83 -0.86 9.32
CA GLN A 34 15.70 -0.17 8.38
C GLN A 34 17.17 -0.35 8.77
N THR A 35 18.00 -0.55 7.76
CA THR A 35 19.46 -0.69 7.90
C THR A 35 20.16 0.34 7.03
N PRO A 36 21.47 0.57 7.20
CA PRO A 36 22.23 1.43 6.29
C PRO A 36 22.19 0.97 4.83
N PHE A 37 21.92 -0.32 4.57
CA PHE A 37 21.85 -0.86 3.21
C PHE A 37 20.61 -0.40 2.45
N ASP A 38 19.44 -0.43 3.08
CA ASP A 38 18.16 -0.06 2.46
C ASP A 38 17.70 1.36 2.80
N GLN A 39 18.44 2.08 3.65
CA GLN A 39 18.10 3.46 4.03
C GLN A 39 17.91 4.40 2.83
N PRO A 40 18.84 4.49 1.85
CA PRO A 40 18.66 5.37 0.69
C PRO A 40 17.43 4.98 -0.14
N PHE A 41 17.09 3.70 -0.20
CA PHE A 41 15.89 3.23 -0.88
C PHE A 41 14.62 3.64 -0.13
N GLN A 42 14.58 3.52 1.20
CA GLN A 42 13.46 3.99 2.02
C GLN A 42 13.25 5.50 1.88
N GLU A 43 14.33 6.28 1.83
CA GLU A 43 14.27 7.73 1.58
C GLU A 43 13.71 8.02 0.18
N LEU A 44 14.23 7.37 -0.85
CA LEU A 44 13.76 7.51 -2.23
C LEU A 44 12.27 7.22 -2.37
N ILE A 45 11.77 6.11 -1.81
CA ILE A 45 10.34 5.77 -1.92
C ILE A 45 9.46 6.69 -1.04
N THR A 46 9.97 7.13 0.11
CA THR A 46 9.26 8.07 1.00
C THR A 46 9.03 9.40 0.29
N GLU A 47 10.06 9.95 -0.33
CA GLU A 47 9.92 11.20 -1.09
C GLU A 47 9.17 10.98 -2.41
N GLY A 48 9.62 10.01 -3.21
CA GLY A 48 9.15 9.76 -4.57
C GLY A 48 7.71 9.29 -4.61
N ALA A 49 7.38 8.17 -3.96
CA ALA A 49 6.02 7.64 -4.01
C ALA A 49 5.09 8.45 -3.10
N TRP A 50 5.43 8.57 -1.82
CA TRP A 50 4.52 9.11 -0.82
C TRP A 50 4.51 10.64 -0.80
N GLY A 51 5.67 11.28 -0.90
CA GLY A 51 5.83 12.73 -0.90
C GLY A 51 5.42 13.41 -2.21
N THR A 52 5.41 12.67 -3.33
CA THR A 52 4.95 13.20 -4.62
C THR A 52 3.63 12.55 -5.07
N VAL A 53 3.68 11.39 -5.72
CA VAL A 53 2.54 10.83 -6.48
C VAL A 53 1.31 10.67 -5.59
N TRP A 54 1.47 10.08 -4.40
CA TRP A 54 0.36 9.87 -3.46
C TRP A 54 -0.15 11.15 -2.78
N SER A 55 0.67 12.19 -2.74
CA SER A 55 0.31 13.49 -2.12
C SER A 55 -0.31 14.49 -3.10
N ARG A 56 -0.44 14.15 -4.39
CA ARG A 56 -1.09 15.03 -5.37
C ARG A 56 -2.60 15.17 -5.08
N PRO A 57 -3.22 16.34 -5.37
CA PRO A 57 -4.59 16.63 -4.96
C PRO A 57 -5.67 16.03 -5.88
N ASN A 58 -5.29 15.55 -7.08
CA ASN A 58 -6.27 15.20 -8.11
C ASN A 58 -7.07 13.93 -7.82
N TRP A 59 -6.46 12.95 -7.16
CA TRP A 59 -7.10 11.69 -6.77
C TRP A 59 -7.03 11.52 -5.26
N THR A 60 -8.15 11.09 -4.70
CA THR A 60 -8.28 10.60 -3.33
C THR A 60 -7.43 9.35 -3.12
N LYS A 61 -7.20 8.99 -1.86
CA LYS A 61 -6.49 7.75 -1.52
C LYS A 61 -7.20 6.51 -2.04
N ARG A 62 -8.54 6.51 -2.07
CA ARG A 62 -9.35 5.41 -2.61
C ARG A 62 -8.98 5.12 -4.06
N GLU A 63 -8.99 6.14 -4.92
CA GLU A 63 -8.67 6.00 -6.35
C GLU A 63 -7.22 5.55 -6.57
N ARG A 64 -6.29 6.09 -5.79
CA ARG A 64 -4.88 5.69 -5.84
C ARG A 64 -4.68 4.24 -5.41
N SER A 65 -5.37 3.81 -4.36
CA SER A 65 -5.31 2.43 -3.88
C SER A 65 -5.79 1.45 -4.93
N MET A 66 -6.91 1.74 -5.60
CA MET A 66 -7.44 0.90 -6.67
C MET A 66 -6.44 0.74 -7.82
N VAL A 67 -5.90 1.84 -8.34
CA VAL A 67 -4.96 1.77 -9.47
C VAL A 67 -3.65 1.07 -9.08
N THR A 68 -3.14 1.32 -7.86
CA THR A 68 -1.90 0.69 -7.40
C THR A 68 -2.08 -0.82 -7.28
N ILE A 69 -3.18 -1.30 -6.70
CA ILE A 69 -3.47 -2.74 -6.61
C ILE A 69 -3.61 -3.37 -8.00
N ALA A 70 -4.30 -2.70 -8.94
CA ALA A 70 -4.43 -3.20 -10.31
C ALA A 70 -3.07 -3.32 -11.02
N LEU A 71 -2.20 -2.31 -10.89
CA LEU A 71 -0.86 -2.33 -11.48
C LEU A 71 0.02 -3.41 -10.86
N LEU A 72 0.02 -3.56 -9.53
CA LEU A 72 0.80 -4.59 -8.84
C LEU A 72 0.33 -6.00 -9.22
N ALA A 73 -0.98 -6.21 -9.31
CA ALA A 73 -1.56 -7.47 -9.77
C ALA A 73 -1.16 -7.79 -11.20
N ALA A 74 -1.25 -6.82 -12.11
CA ALA A 74 -0.84 -6.98 -13.51
C ALA A 74 0.66 -7.31 -13.66
N LEU A 75 1.51 -6.77 -12.78
CA LEU A 75 2.96 -7.01 -12.74
C LEU A 75 3.36 -8.26 -11.92
N GLY A 76 2.40 -9.00 -11.38
CA GLY A 76 2.65 -10.20 -10.59
C GLY A 76 3.28 -9.96 -9.21
N GLN A 77 3.19 -8.74 -8.67
CA GLN A 77 3.79 -8.33 -7.39
C GLN A 77 2.85 -8.64 -6.22
N TYR A 78 2.59 -9.92 -5.96
CA TYR A 78 1.47 -10.35 -5.11
C TYR A 78 1.65 -10.07 -3.61
N ASP A 79 2.87 -10.02 -3.10
CA ASP A 79 3.12 -9.64 -1.70
C ASP A 79 2.73 -8.18 -1.46
N GLU A 80 3.03 -7.30 -2.42
CA GLU A 80 2.61 -5.91 -2.43
C GLU A 80 1.09 -5.78 -2.59
N VAL A 81 0.45 -6.63 -3.39
CA VAL A 81 -1.03 -6.70 -3.49
C VAL A 81 -1.63 -6.97 -2.12
N ALA A 82 -1.14 -7.97 -1.38
CA ALA A 82 -1.64 -8.27 -0.03
C ALA A 82 -1.47 -7.07 0.92
N MET A 83 -0.30 -6.43 0.91
CA MET A 83 -0.04 -5.23 1.72
C MET A 83 -1.01 -4.09 1.38
N HIS A 84 -1.18 -3.79 0.09
CA HIS A 84 -2.06 -2.69 -0.35
C HIS A 84 -3.55 -3.00 -0.15
N ILE A 85 -3.97 -4.27 -0.16
CA ILE A 85 -5.32 -4.66 0.23
C ILE A 85 -5.56 -4.38 1.72
N ARG A 86 -4.61 -4.68 2.61
CA ARG A 86 -4.75 -4.30 4.04
C ARG A 86 -4.84 -2.78 4.22
N ALA A 87 -4.08 -2.04 3.41
CA ALA A 87 -4.11 -0.58 3.44
C ALA A 87 -5.47 0.01 3.04
N THR A 88 -6.38 -0.75 2.40
CA THR A 88 -7.70 -0.22 2.00
C THR A 88 -8.55 0.20 3.18
N ALA A 89 -8.32 -0.39 4.37
CA ALA A 89 -8.93 0.04 5.63
C ALA A 89 -8.67 1.54 5.95
N ASN A 90 -7.57 2.10 5.45
CA ASN A 90 -7.19 3.50 5.67
C ASN A 90 -7.46 4.40 4.44
N THR A 91 -7.62 3.83 3.24
CA THR A 91 -7.78 4.61 2.00
C THR A 91 -9.23 4.86 1.62
N GLY A 92 -10.16 4.07 2.18
CA GLY A 92 -11.59 4.10 1.84
C GLY A 92 -11.95 3.29 0.60
N ALA A 93 -11.01 2.57 -0.01
CA ALA A 93 -11.34 1.61 -1.07
C ALA A 93 -12.07 0.39 -0.47
N THR A 94 -13.18 0.00 -1.10
CA THR A 94 -14.04 -1.08 -0.63
C THR A 94 -13.65 -2.43 -1.27
N ARG A 95 -14.20 -3.54 -0.76
CA ARG A 95 -14.03 -4.85 -1.41
C ARG A 95 -14.59 -4.88 -2.83
N ASP A 96 -15.70 -4.17 -3.06
CA ASP A 96 -16.31 -4.06 -4.39
C ASP A 96 -15.40 -3.29 -5.35
N ASP A 97 -14.77 -2.20 -4.88
CA ASP A 97 -13.77 -1.46 -5.66
C ASP A 97 -12.61 -2.34 -6.12
N ILE A 98 -12.06 -3.14 -5.19
CA ILE A 98 -10.97 -4.06 -5.52
C ILE A 98 -11.43 -5.17 -6.45
N ARG A 99 -12.66 -5.70 -6.28
CA ARG A 99 -13.24 -6.68 -7.20
C ARG A 99 -13.30 -6.12 -8.63
N GLU A 100 -13.85 -4.93 -8.84
CA GLU A 100 -13.95 -4.31 -10.17
C GLU A 100 -12.58 -4.04 -10.78
N ALA A 101 -11.62 -3.56 -9.98
CA ALA A 101 -10.25 -3.35 -10.44
C ALA A 101 -9.58 -4.66 -10.92
N LEU A 102 -9.78 -5.78 -10.19
CA LEU A 102 -9.22 -7.08 -10.58
C LEU A 102 -9.93 -7.70 -11.79
N LEU A 103 -11.22 -7.37 -12.03
CA LEU A 103 -11.89 -7.73 -13.28
C LEU A 103 -11.25 -7.01 -14.48
N HIS A 104 -10.87 -5.74 -14.34
CA HIS A 104 -10.07 -5.04 -15.36
C HIS A 104 -8.70 -5.71 -15.59
N VAL A 105 -8.02 -6.15 -14.52
CA VAL A 105 -6.76 -6.91 -14.64
C VAL A 105 -6.97 -8.18 -15.48
N ALA A 106 -8.08 -8.89 -15.30
CA ALA A 106 -8.35 -10.10 -16.07
C ALA A 106 -8.43 -9.83 -17.58
N ILE A 107 -9.03 -8.71 -17.98
CA ILE A 107 -9.22 -8.34 -19.38
C ILE A 107 -7.93 -7.76 -20.00
N TYR A 108 -7.21 -6.91 -19.27
CA TYR A 108 -6.11 -6.12 -19.84
C TYR A 108 -4.71 -6.65 -19.50
N ALA A 109 -4.56 -7.44 -18.44
CA ALA A 109 -3.32 -8.09 -18.04
C ALA A 109 -3.40 -9.63 -18.05
N GLY A 110 -4.58 -10.18 -18.36
CA GLY A 110 -4.81 -11.60 -18.53
C GLY A 110 -5.41 -12.29 -17.30
N VAL A 111 -6.29 -13.26 -17.58
CA VAL A 111 -6.97 -14.09 -16.57
C VAL A 111 -6.01 -14.75 -15.56
N PRO A 112 -4.81 -15.25 -15.93
CA PRO A 112 -3.89 -15.82 -14.94
C PRO A 112 -3.47 -14.82 -13.87
N ALA A 113 -3.10 -13.59 -14.23
CA ALA A 113 -2.71 -12.54 -13.27
C ALA A 113 -3.86 -12.22 -12.30
N ALA A 114 -5.08 -12.08 -12.85
CA ALA A 114 -6.26 -11.85 -12.04
C ALA A 114 -6.58 -13.03 -11.11
N ASN A 115 -6.46 -14.29 -11.57
CA ASN A 115 -6.70 -15.48 -10.73
C ASN A 115 -5.80 -15.48 -9.49
N HIS A 116 -4.51 -15.18 -9.67
CA HIS A 116 -3.56 -15.06 -8.56
C HIS A 116 -3.92 -13.89 -7.65
N ALA A 117 -4.24 -12.72 -8.21
CA ALA A 117 -4.64 -11.56 -7.42
C ALA A 117 -5.92 -11.80 -6.60
N PHE A 118 -6.94 -12.46 -7.17
CA PHE A 118 -8.16 -12.84 -6.46
C PHE A 118 -7.89 -13.84 -5.33
N LYS A 119 -6.96 -14.80 -5.53
CA LYS A 119 -6.55 -15.72 -4.47
C LYS A 119 -5.93 -14.96 -3.30
N VAL A 120 -5.02 -14.02 -3.58
CA VAL A 120 -4.36 -13.18 -2.58
C VAL A 120 -5.36 -12.29 -1.86
N ALA A 121 -6.27 -11.65 -2.60
CA ALA A 121 -7.30 -10.78 -2.02
C ALA A 121 -8.21 -11.53 -1.04
N LYS A 122 -8.71 -12.71 -1.43
CA LYS A 122 -9.54 -13.55 -0.55
C LYS A 122 -8.82 -13.93 0.74
N ALA A 123 -7.58 -14.40 0.64
CA ALA A 123 -6.78 -14.77 1.82
C ALA A 123 -6.54 -13.56 2.73
N THR A 124 -6.16 -12.43 2.15
CA THR A 124 -5.88 -11.18 2.87
C THR A 124 -7.13 -10.67 3.62
N TYR A 125 -8.30 -10.67 2.96
CA TYR A 125 -9.54 -10.27 3.61
C TYR A 125 -9.98 -11.22 4.73
N ALA A 126 -9.82 -12.53 4.54
CA ALA A 126 -10.13 -13.50 5.58
C ALA A 126 -9.28 -13.28 6.85
N GLU A 127 -8.00 -12.96 6.68
CA GLU A 127 -7.12 -12.60 7.81
C GLU A 127 -7.54 -11.30 8.50
N MET A 128 -7.95 -10.28 7.74
CA MET A 128 -8.45 -9.02 8.29
C MET A 128 -9.74 -9.24 9.10
N ASP A 129 -10.70 -9.98 8.54
CA ASP A 129 -11.98 -10.29 9.19
C ASP A 129 -11.78 -11.07 10.51
N ALA A 130 -10.81 -11.98 10.54
CA ALA A 130 -10.48 -12.74 11.74
C ALA A 130 -9.89 -11.86 12.86
N VAL A 131 -9.07 -10.86 12.51
CA VAL A 131 -8.50 -9.91 13.48
C VAL A 131 -9.60 -9.01 14.05
N ASP A 132 -10.48 -8.49 13.20
CA ASP A 132 -11.58 -7.62 13.62
C ASP A 132 -12.53 -8.35 14.58
N SER A 133 -12.90 -9.58 14.23
CA SER A 133 -13.75 -10.44 15.08
C SER A 133 -13.14 -10.74 16.45
N ALA A 134 -11.81 -10.87 16.54
CA ALA A 134 -11.10 -11.09 17.80
C ALA A 134 -10.96 -9.82 18.64
N GLY A 135 -11.01 -8.64 18.01
CA GLY A 135 -11.01 -7.34 18.68
C GLY A 135 -12.36 -7.00 19.31
N GLU A 136 -13.47 -7.39 18.68
CA GLU A 136 -14.84 -7.17 19.19
C GLU A 136 -15.19 -8.07 20.40
N GLN A 137 -14.47 -9.17 20.59
CA GLN A 137 -14.69 -10.12 21.68
C GLN A 137 -13.89 -9.81 22.97
N LYS A 138 -13.12 -8.71 22.98
CA LYS A 138 -12.34 -8.24 24.14
C LYS A 138 -12.94 -6.98 24.75
#